data_AF-A0A6M0KYW6-F1
#
_entry.id   AF-A0A6M0KYW6-F1
#
_cell.length_a   1.000
_cell.length_b   1.000
_cell.length_c   1.000
_cell.angle_alpha   90.00
_cell.angle_beta   90.00
_cell.angle_gamma   90.00
#
_symmetry.space_group_name_H-M   'P 1'
#
loop_
_entity.id
_entity.type
_entity.pdbx_description
1 polymer ?
#
loop_
_entity_poly.entity_id
_entity_poly.type
_entity_poly.pdbx_seq_one_letter_code
_entity_poly.pdbx_strand_id
1 'polypeptide(L)'
;MKINRLVLFSFLLSVASLGSEVDNGAGLFEGTKPFSNGGVACIACHNVNSPLVIGGGSLAKDLTMYGGEAMAPTVQFMVEKAESMPSPIMIEAYRGHELTPAEVSDLIAFFKKVNPESTDGGLAGLFWLIGLVGAGGIFGGLTLLGRKKVKNKSVNQEIYDRQLKTTWKV
;
A
#
# COMPACT_ATOMS: atom_id res chain seq x y z
N MET A 1 -34.97 36.27 -6.28
CA MET A 1 -34.07 35.55 -5.34
C MET A 1 -33.95 34.02 -5.59
N LYS A 2 -34.39 33.46 -6.73
CA LYS A 2 -34.30 31.99 -7.00
C LYS A 2 -32.99 31.55 -7.69
N ILE A 3 -32.28 32.46 -8.35
CA ILE A 3 -31.05 32.18 -9.12
C ILE A 3 -29.88 31.78 -8.20
N ASN A 4 -29.76 32.42 -7.03
CA ASN A 4 -28.64 32.14 -6.10
C ASN A 4 -28.70 30.73 -5.51
N ARG A 5 -29.90 30.15 -5.37
CA ARG A 5 -30.08 28.77 -4.88
C ARG A 5 -29.72 27.75 -5.96
N LEU A 6 -30.13 27.96 -7.20
CA LEU A 6 -29.83 27.05 -8.31
C LEU A 6 -28.32 26.96 -8.59
N VAL A 7 -27.63 28.10 -8.54
CA VAL A 7 -26.17 28.17 -8.72
C VAL A 7 -25.44 27.48 -7.57
N LEU A 8 -25.89 27.69 -6.32
CA LEU A 8 -25.32 26.97 -5.16
C LEU A 8 -25.51 25.45 -5.29
N PHE A 9 -26.69 24.98 -5.69
CA PHE A 9 -26.97 23.55 -5.86
C PHE A 9 -26.14 22.93 -6.98
N SER A 10 -25.97 23.62 -8.10
CA SER A 10 -25.15 23.14 -9.22
C SER A 10 -23.66 23.10 -8.88
N PHE A 11 -23.18 24.06 -8.08
CA PHE A 11 -21.80 24.09 -7.59
C PHE A 11 -21.53 22.97 -6.57
N LEU A 12 -22.45 22.74 -5.63
CA LEU A 12 -22.38 21.64 -4.65
C LEU A 12 -22.37 20.27 -5.32
N LEU A 13 -23.20 20.06 -6.34
CA LEU A 13 -23.28 18.79 -7.05
C LEU A 13 -21.98 18.47 -7.82
N SER A 14 -21.36 19.49 -8.41
CA SER A 14 -20.07 19.35 -9.11
C SER A 14 -18.92 18.97 -8.17
N VAL A 15 -18.82 19.63 -7.00
CA VAL A 15 -17.79 19.31 -5.99
C VAL A 15 -17.98 17.90 -5.42
N ALA A 16 -19.22 17.47 -5.21
CA ALA A 16 -19.52 16.11 -4.73
C ALA A 16 -19.14 15.03 -5.74
N SER A 17 -19.39 15.27 -7.04
CA SER A 17 -18.96 14.38 -8.12
C SER A 17 -17.43 14.23 -8.09
N LEU A 18 -16.71 15.35 -8.03
CA LEU A 18 -15.25 15.40 -8.00
C LEU A 18 -14.60 14.58 -6.89
N GLY A 19 -15.20 14.59 -5.70
CA GLY A 19 -14.75 13.72 -4.60
C GLY A 19 -14.92 12.23 -4.94
N SER A 20 -16.06 11.86 -5.53
CA SER A 20 -16.32 10.47 -5.90
C SER A 20 -15.39 9.94 -7.00
N GLU A 21 -15.02 10.77 -7.99
CA GLU A 21 -14.10 10.36 -9.05
C GLU A 21 -12.67 10.15 -8.52
N VAL A 22 -12.23 10.99 -7.58
CA VAL A 22 -10.93 10.83 -6.90
C VAL A 22 -10.88 9.51 -6.13
N ASP A 23 -11.90 9.22 -5.33
CA ASP A 23 -11.96 7.99 -4.52
C ASP A 23 -12.07 6.74 -5.40
N ASN A 24 -12.85 6.81 -6.49
CA ASN A 24 -12.91 5.75 -7.48
C ASN A 24 -11.54 5.51 -8.13
N GLY A 25 -10.86 6.58 -8.56
CA GLY A 25 -9.54 6.49 -9.18
C GLY A 25 -8.49 5.90 -8.25
N ALA A 26 -8.50 6.29 -6.97
CA ALA A 26 -7.65 5.71 -5.94
C ALA A 26 -7.95 4.21 -5.78
N GLY A 27 -9.24 3.83 -5.71
CA GLY A 27 -9.65 2.43 -5.60
C GLY A 27 -9.27 1.57 -6.81
N LEU A 28 -9.34 2.12 -8.02
CA LEU A 28 -8.88 1.46 -9.25
C LEU A 28 -7.36 1.30 -9.27
N PHE A 29 -6.62 2.32 -8.84
CA PHE A 29 -5.17 2.26 -8.75
C PHE A 29 -4.72 1.18 -7.75
N GLU A 30 -5.28 1.19 -6.54
CA GLU A 30 -4.98 0.26 -5.45
C GLU A 30 -5.55 -1.15 -5.69
N GLY A 31 -6.55 -1.28 -6.56
CA GLY A 31 -7.22 -2.56 -6.81
C GLY A 31 -8.23 -2.97 -5.73
N THR A 32 -8.62 -2.05 -4.84
CA THR A 32 -9.81 -2.25 -3.99
C THR A 32 -11.10 -2.20 -4.80
N LYS A 33 -11.06 -1.55 -5.98
CA LYS A 33 -12.08 -1.60 -7.02
C LYS A 33 -11.48 -2.26 -8.27
N PRO A 34 -12.08 -3.34 -8.80
CA PRO A 34 -11.60 -3.97 -10.03
C PRO A 34 -11.96 -3.14 -11.27
N PHE A 35 -11.12 -3.20 -12.30
CA PHE A 35 -11.46 -2.67 -13.63
C PHE A 35 -12.56 -3.52 -14.28
N SER A 36 -13.45 -2.87 -15.01
CA SER A 36 -14.64 -3.47 -15.63
C SER A 36 -14.29 -4.57 -16.63
N ASN A 37 -13.20 -4.38 -17.38
CA ASN A 37 -12.71 -5.34 -18.36
C ASN A 37 -11.68 -6.33 -17.78
N GLY A 38 -11.48 -6.37 -16.46
CA GLY A 38 -10.59 -7.33 -15.80
C GLY A 38 -9.09 -7.01 -15.90
N GLY A 39 -8.73 -5.76 -16.18
CA GLY A 39 -7.34 -5.32 -16.15
C GLY A 39 -6.70 -5.48 -14.77
N VAL A 40 -5.38 -5.64 -14.75
CA VAL A 40 -4.60 -5.69 -13.50
C VAL A 40 -4.66 -4.32 -12.79
N ALA A 41 -4.65 -4.31 -11.45
CA ALA A 41 -4.55 -3.06 -10.70
C ALA A 41 -3.17 -2.41 -10.88
N CYS A 42 -3.13 -1.09 -11.01
CA CYS A 42 -1.90 -0.33 -11.25
C CYS A 42 -0.84 -0.56 -10.15
N ILE A 43 -1.29 -0.67 -8.89
CA ILE A 43 -0.45 -0.88 -7.71
C ILE A 43 0.39 -2.15 -7.76
N ALA A 44 -0.02 -3.16 -8.54
CA ALA A 44 0.69 -4.43 -8.64
C ALA A 44 2.12 -4.25 -9.17
N CYS A 45 2.33 -3.22 -10.00
CA CYS A 45 3.63 -2.91 -10.59
C CYS A 45 4.18 -1.55 -10.15
N HIS A 46 3.31 -0.57 -9.92
CA HIS A 46 3.68 0.82 -9.68
C HIS A 46 3.43 1.26 -8.24
N ASN A 47 4.26 2.19 -7.77
CA ASN A 47 4.03 2.94 -6.55
C ASN A 47 3.50 4.35 -6.88
N VAL A 48 2.67 4.89 -5.99
CA VAL A 48 2.33 6.32 -5.94
C VAL A 48 2.38 6.74 -4.47
N ASN A 49 3.13 7.79 -4.19
CA ASN A 49 3.21 8.39 -2.88
C ASN A 49 2.01 9.35 -2.67
N SER A 50 0.96 8.83 -2.05
CA SER A 50 -0.27 9.57 -1.76
C SER A 50 -0.95 8.99 -0.52
N PRO A 51 -1.55 9.82 0.36
CA PRO A 51 -2.30 9.33 1.51
C PRO A 51 -3.62 8.64 1.14
N LEU A 52 -4.03 8.71 -0.14
CA LEU A 52 -5.28 8.12 -0.64
C LEU A 52 -5.14 6.63 -0.98
N VAL A 53 -3.92 6.11 -1.09
CA VAL A 53 -3.65 4.71 -1.43
C VAL A 53 -2.56 4.14 -0.54
N ILE A 54 -2.53 2.82 -0.38
CA ILE A 54 -1.36 2.17 0.24
C ILE A 54 -0.14 2.22 -0.68
N GLY A 55 1.05 2.12 -0.10
CA GLY A 55 2.30 2.01 -0.88
C GLY A 55 2.27 0.82 -1.84
N GLY A 56 2.73 1.04 -3.06
CA GLY A 56 2.60 0.09 -4.17
C GLY A 56 3.87 -0.69 -4.52
N GLY A 57 3.82 -1.34 -5.68
CA GLY A 57 4.91 -2.17 -6.18
C GLY A 57 6.15 -1.38 -6.63
N SER A 58 7.31 -2.03 -6.57
CA SER A 58 8.59 -1.49 -7.04
C SER A 58 9.09 -2.17 -8.31
N LEU A 59 8.22 -2.88 -9.04
CA LEU A 59 8.59 -3.61 -10.25
C LEU A 59 8.72 -2.67 -11.45
N ALA A 60 7.95 -1.58 -11.46
CA ALA A 60 7.96 -0.56 -12.50
C ALA A 60 8.28 0.83 -11.92
N LYS A 61 8.19 1.87 -12.76
CA LYS A 61 8.44 3.26 -12.37
C LYS A 61 7.51 3.70 -11.24
N ASP A 62 8.05 4.42 -10.27
CA ASP A 62 7.24 5.19 -9.33
C ASP A 62 6.51 6.30 -10.09
N LEU A 63 5.18 6.34 -9.95
CA LEU A 63 4.31 7.26 -10.67
C LEU A 63 4.01 8.54 -9.90
N THR A 64 4.58 8.74 -8.71
CA THR A 64 4.40 9.97 -7.91
C THR A 64 4.65 11.22 -8.72
N MET A 65 5.74 11.24 -9.50
CA MET A 65 6.13 12.37 -10.36
C MET A 65 5.14 12.69 -11.50
N TYR A 66 4.19 11.79 -11.78
CA TYR A 66 3.10 12.00 -12.74
C TYR A 66 1.84 12.56 -12.07
N GLY A 67 1.92 12.90 -10.78
CA GLY A 67 0.88 13.61 -10.06
C GLY A 67 0.74 15.07 -10.48
N GLY A 68 -0.42 15.63 -10.17
CA GLY A 68 -0.76 17.04 -10.38
C GLY A 68 -1.38 17.34 -11.75
N GLU A 69 -2.00 18.52 -11.83
CA GLU A 69 -2.79 18.94 -12.99
C GLU A 69 -1.98 18.95 -14.30
N ALA A 70 -0.70 19.33 -14.24
CA ALA A 70 0.17 19.43 -15.41
C ALA A 70 0.45 18.07 -16.07
N MET A 71 0.44 16.98 -15.30
CA MET A 71 0.74 15.63 -15.79
C MET A 71 -0.52 14.83 -16.14
N ALA A 72 -1.71 15.34 -15.82
CA ALA A 72 -2.98 14.68 -16.14
C ALA A 72 -3.14 14.29 -17.63
N PRO A 73 -2.77 15.14 -18.62
CA PRO A 73 -2.84 14.74 -20.03
C PRO A 73 -1.86 13.61 -20.39
N THR A 74 -0.70 13.59 -19.73
CA THR A 74 0.31 12.53 -19.91
C THR A 74 -0.22 11.21 -19.39
N VAL A 75 -0.80 11.20 -18.18
CA VAL A 75 -1.42 10.00 -17.59
C VAL A 75 -2.55 9.50 -18.47
N GLN A 76 -3.42 10.40 -18.94
CA GLN A 76 -4.51 10.06 -19.85
C GLN A 76 -3.99 9.33 -21.09
N PHE A 77 -3.01 9.92 -21.79
CA PHE A 77 -2.45 9.33 -23.00
C PHE A 77 -1.85 7.93 -22.77
N MET A 78 -1.19 7.73 -21.62
CA MET A 78 -0.55 6.45 -21.28
C MET A 78 -1.53 5.32 -21.04
N VAL A 79 -2.77 5.62 -20.62
CA VAL A 79 -3.76 4.61 -20.23
C VAL A 79 -5.00 4.56 -21.12
N GLU A 80 -5.12 5.48 -22.09
CA GLU A 80 -6.27 5.56 -23.00
C GLU A 80 -6.42 4.31 -23.86
N LYS A 81 -5.31 3.71 -24.28
CA LYS A 81 -5.28 2.48 -25.08
C LYS A 81 -4.15 1.58 -24.64
N ALA A 82 -4.34 0.27 -24.78
CA ALA A 82 -3.30 -0.70 -24.46
C ALA A 82 -2.02 -0.45 -25.25
N GLU A 83 -2.12 -0.11 -26.55
CA GLU A 83 -0.97 0.15 -27.42
C GLU A 83 -0.22 1.44 -27.09
N SER A 84 -0.85 2.38 -26.37
CA SER A 84 -0.22 3.64 -25.94
C SER A 84 0.61 3.47 -24.67
N MET A 85 0.56 2.30 -24.02
CA MET A 85 1.21 2.08 -22.74
C MET A 85 2.75 2.11 -22.86
N PRO A 86 3.48 2.72 -21.91
CA PRO A 86 4.92 3.01 -22.09
C PRO A 86 5.86 1.81 -22.12
N SER A 87 5.39 0.59 -21.82
CA SER A 87 6.25 -0.60 -21.76
C SER A 87 5.60 -1.84 -22.38
N PRO A 88 6.37 -2.75 -23.01
CA PRO A 88 5.84 -3.98 -23.59
C PRO A 88 5.10 -4.88 -22.59
N ILE A 89 5.57 -4.91 -21.33
CA ILE A 89 4.93 -5.71 -20.27
C ILE A 89 3.55 -5.14 -19.94
N MET A 90 3.43 -3.81 -19.86
CA MET A 90 2.15 -3.15 -19.59
C MET A 90 1.18 -3.32 -20.76
N ILE A 91 1.65 -3.17 -22.01
CA ILE A 91 0.85 -3.44 -23.22
C ILE A 91 0.28 -4.86 -23.17
N GLU A 92 1.10 -5.85 -22.85
CA GLU A 92 0.66 -7.24 -22.76
C GLU A 92 -0.37 -7.44 -21.63
N ALA A 93 -0.13 -6.85 -20.46
CA ALA A 93 -0.99 -6.97 -19.29
C ALA A 93 -2.41 -6.41 -19.52
N TYR A 94 -2.56 -5.43 -20.42
CA TYR A 94 -3.85 -4.80 -20.74
C TYR A 94 -4.39 -5.19 -22.12
N ARG A 95 -3.72 -6.08 -22.87
CA ARG A 95 -4.25 -6.53 -24.17
C ARG A 95 -5.55 -7.29 -23.96
N GLY A 96 -6.64 -6.79 -24.55
CA GLY A 96 -7.99 -7.33 -24.36
C GLY A 96 -8.64 -6.98 -23.01
N HIS A 97 -7.98 -6.15 -22.20
CA HIS A 97 -8.44 -5.70 -20.88
C HIS A 97 -8.39 -4.17 -20.77
N GLU A 98 -8.81 -3.47 -21.83
CA GLU A 98 -8.74 -2.02 -21.96
C GLU A 98 -9.54 -1.29 -20.89
N LEU A 99 -9.11 -0.09 -20.53
CA LEU A 99 -9.82 0.75 -19.56
C LEU A 99 -11.00 1.46 -20.24
N THR A 100 -12.12 1.58 -19.52
CA THR A 100 -13.26 2.37 -19.99
C THR A 100 -12.97 3.87 -19.88
N PRO A 101 -13.61 4.73 -20.70
CA PRO A 101 -13.41 6.18 -20.60
C PRO A 101 -13.73 6.76 -19.21
N ALA A 102 -14.68 6.16 -18.48
CA ALA A 102 -15.02 6.55 -17.12
C ALA A 102 -13.89 6.21 -16.14
N GLU A 103 -13.33 5.01 -16.23
CA GLU A 103 -12.19 4.58 -15.39
C GLU A 103 -10.93 5.42 -15.66
N VAL A 104 -10.68 5.77 -16.92
CA VAL A 104 -9.58 6.68 -17.29
C VAL A 104 -9.79 8.06 -16.65
N SER A 105 -11.02 8.58 -16.69
CA SER A 105 -11.36 9.85 -16.03
C SER A 105 -11.17 9.81 -14.52
N ASP A 106 -11.62 8.73 -13.87
CA ASP A 106 -11.44 8.51 -12.43
C ASP A 106 -9.95 8.45 -12.06
N LEU A 107 -9.15 7.69 -12.82
CA LEU A 107 -7.70 7.62 -12.62
C LEU A 107 -7.04 9.01 -12.76
N ILE A 108 -7.43 9.78 -13.77
CA ILE A 108 -6.91 11.15 -13.95
C ILE A 108 -7.30 12.03 -12.76
N ALA A 109 -8.54 11.95 -12.29
CA ALA A 109 -9.00 12.71 -11.12
C ALA A 109 -8.16 12.40 -9.88
N PHE A 110 -7.84 11.13 -9.66
CA PHE A 110 -6.89 10.70 -8.62
C PHE A 110 -5.49 11.27 -8.82
N PHE A 111 -4.88 11.11 -10.00
CA PHE A 111 -3.52 11.61 -10.27
C PHE A 111 -3.40 13.13 -10.12
N LYS A 112 -4.46 13.90 -10.42
CA LYS A 112 -4.51 15.35 -10.16
C LYS A 112 -4.37 15.71 -8.68
N LYS A 113 -4.75 14.80 -7.76
CA LYS A 113 -4.60 14.98 -6.32
C LYS A 113 -3.26 14.50 -5.76
N VAL A 114 -2.50 13.72 -6.53
CA VAL A 114 -1.17 13.27 -6.14
C VAL A 114 -0.19 14.46 -6.17
N ASN A 115 0.54 14.65 -5.09
CA ASN A 115 1.61 15.65 -5.03
C ASN A 115 2.90 15.06 -5.65
N PRO A 116 3.42 15.62 -6.77
CA PRO A 116 4.60 15.07 -7.44
C PRO A 116 5.89 15.17 -6.61
N GLU A 117 5.93 16.04 -5.61
CA GLU A 117 7.06 16.18 -4.68
C GLU A 117 6.85 15.39 -3.37
N SER A 118 5.80 14.56 -3.30
CA SER A 118 5.51 13.81 -2.08
C SER A 118 6.62 12.82 -1.78
N THR A 119 7.21 12.96 -0.59
CA THR A 119 8.12 11.98 0.01
C THR A 119 7.45 11.16 1.10
N ASP A 120 6.14 11.37 1.30
CA ASP A 120 5.35 10.78 2.38
C ASP A 120 4.97 9.32 2.09
N GLY A 121 5.91 8.39 2.32
CA GLY A 121 5.68 6.94 2.14
C GLY A 121 4.59 6.33 3.05
N GLY A 122 3.72 7.16 3.63
CA GLY A 122 2.66 6.79 4.55
C GLY A 122 3.21 6.09 5.79
N LEU A 123 2.46 5.11 6.28
CA LEU A 123 2.83 4.33 7.47
C LEU A 123 3.91 3.27 7.20
N ALA A 124 4.39 3.12 5.96
CA ALA A 124 5.44 2.15 5.63
C ALA A 124 6.72 2.43 6.42
N GLY A 125 7.06 3.71 6.63
CA GLY A 125 8.17 4.11 7.50
C GLY A 125 7.99 3.75 8.98
N LEU A 126 6.75 3.51 9.42
CA LEU A 126 6.44 3.08 10.78
C LEU A 126 6.41 1.55 10.93
N PHE A 127 6.37 0.80 9.83
CA PHE A 127 6.26 -0.66 9.85
C PHE A 127 7.40 -1.31 10.64
N TRP A 128 8.64 -0.84 10.47
CA TRP A 128 9.78 -1.40 11.19
C TRP A 128 9.71 -1.11 12.70
N LEU A 129 9.21 0.07 13.10
CA LEU A 129 9.00 0.42 14.52
C LEU A 129 7.92 -0.46 15.14
N ILE A 130 6.78 -0.56 14.48
CA ILE A 130 5.66 -1.41 14.94
C ILE A 130 6.10 -2.86 15.00
N GLY A 131 6.84 -3.33 13.99
CA GLY A 131 7.40 -4.68 13.94
C GLY A 131 8.37 -4.95 15.09
N LEU A 132 9.28 -4.01 15.38
CA LEU A 132 10.26 -4.16 16.47
C LEU A 132 9.58 -4.14 17.83
N VAL A 133 8.64 -3.22 18.06
CA VAL A 133 7.85 -3.15 19.29
C VAL A 133 6.99 -4.41 19.47
N GLY A 134 6.31 -4.85 18.41
CA GLY A 134 5.50 -6.07 18.42
C GLY A 134 6.33 -7.31 18.70
N ALA A 135 7.47 -7.46 18.03
CA ALA A 135 8.42 -8.55 18.30
C ALA A 135 8.91 -8.51 19.74
N GLY A 136 9.38 -7.35 20.22
CA GLY A 136 9.83 -7.18 21.60
C GLY A 136 8.74 -7.52 22.63
N GLY A 137 7.50 -7.13 22.37
CA GLY A 137 6.35 -7.46 23.20
C GLY A 137 6.05 -8.96 23.23
N ILE A 138 6.06 -9.63 22.08
CA ILE A 138 5.83 -11.08 21.97
C ILE A 138 6.96 -11.85 22.67
N PHE A 139 8.22 -11.58 22.33
CA PHE A 139 9.38 -12.26 22.92
C PHE A 139 9.51 -11.97 24.42
N GLY A 140 9.30 -10.72 24.82
CA GLY A 140 9.30 -10.30 26.22
C GLY A 140 8.19 -10.99 27.00
N GLY A 141 6.97 -11.01 26.47
CA GLY A 141 5.82 -11.68 27.07
C GLY A 141 6.03 -13.19 27.23
N LEU A 142 6.47 -13.86 26.16
CA LEU A 142 6.78 -15.30 26.19
C LEU A 142 7.90 -15.61 27.19
N THR A 143 8.93 -14.79 27.26
CA THR A 143 10.00 -14.94 28.25
C THR A 143 9.45 -14.81 29.66
N LEU A 144 8.67 -13.77 29.96
CA LEU A 144 8.08 -13.56 31.28
C LEU A 144 7.13 -14.68 31.71
N LEU A 145 6.28 -15.17 30.81
CA LEU A 145 5.39 -16.31 31.05
C LEU A 145 6.17 -17.62 31.23
N GLY A 146 7.25 -17.80 30.47
CA GLY A 146 8.14 -18.96 30.53
C GLY A 146 9.05 -18.99 31.74
N ARG A 147 9.34 -17.85 32.39
CA ARG A 147 10.25 -17.76 33.56
C ARG A 147 9.86 -18.68 34.71
N LYS A 148 8.57 -18.94 34.92
CA LYS A 148 8.10 -19.87 35.95
C LYS A 148 8.24 -21.35 35.56
N LYS A 149 8.46 -21.64 34.27
CA LYS A 149 8.60 -23.00 33.73
C LYS A 149 10.05 -23.42 33.50
N VAL A 150 11.00 -22.48 33.48
CA VAL A 150 12.43 -22.78 33.41
C VAL A 150 12.83 -23.48 34.72
N LYS A 151 13.20 -24.76 34.62
CA LYS A 151 13.69 -25.52 35.77
C LYS A 151 15.12 -25.09 36.08
N ASN A 152 15.38 -24.70 37.32
CA ASN A 152 16.72 -24.27 37.79
C ASN A 152 17.74 -25.42 37.91
N LYS A 153 17.34 -26.65 37.57
CA LYS A 153 18.16 -27.85 37.65
C LYS A 153 17.87 -28.73 36.43
N SER A 154 18.91 -29.39 35.92
CA SER A 154 18.73 -30.42 34.91
C SER A 154 17.98 -31.63 35.50
N VAL A 155 17.35 -32.44 34.64
CA VAL A 155 16.60 -33.63 35.05
C VAL A 155 17.48 -34.59 35.88
N ASN A 156 18.77 -34.67 35.55
CA ASN A 156 19.75 -35.55 36.20
C ASN A 156 20.75 -34.78 37.09
N GLN A 157 20.38 -33.61 37.60
CA GLN A 157 21.29 -32.76 38.38
C GLN A 157 21.88 -33.51 39.59
N GLU A 158 21.08 -34.35 40.24
CA GLU A 158 21.53 -35.15 41.38
C GLU A 158 22.57 -36.21 41.01
N ILE A 159 22.54 -36.75 39.79
CA ILE A 159 23.54 -37.71 39.29
C ILE A 159 24.85 -36.96 39.01
N TYR A 160 24.79 -35.81 38.34
CA TYR A 160 25.95 -34.97 38.05
C TYR A 160 26.65 -34.50 39.34
N ASP A 161 25.88 -33.99 40.31
CA ASP A 161 26.40 -33.52 41.60
C ASP A 161 27.06 -34.67 42.40
N ARG A 162 26.60 -35.92 42.21
CA ARG A 162 27.22 -37.11 42.80
C ARG A 162 28.55 -37.44 42.13
N GLN A 163 28.62 -37.36 40.80
CA GLN A 163 29.84 -37.64 40.05
C GLN A 163 30.98 -36.68 40.41
N LEU A 164 30.67 -35.39 40.58
CA LEU A 164 31.65 -34.38 41.03
C LEU A 164 32.21 -34.64 42.44
N LYS A 165 31.43 -35.27 43.33
CA LYS A 165 31.91 -35.66 44.66
C LYS A 165 32.81 -36.89 44.64
N THR A 166 32.74 -37.67 43.56
CA THR A 166 33.46 -38.95 43.41
C THR A 166 34.65 -38.88 42.47
N THR A 167 34.98 -37.72 41.90
CA THR A 167 36.17 -37.58 41.07
C THR A 167 37.42 -37.84 41.91
N TRP A 168 38.15 -38.87 41.48
CA TRP A 168 39.36 -39.42 42.07
C TRP A 168 40.36 -38.34 42.49
N LYS A 169 40.76 -38.37 43.77
CA LYS A 169 42.06 -37.84 44.18
C LYS A 169 43.12 -38.71 43.50
N VAL A 170 43.84 -38.15 42.54
CA VAL A 170 45.11 -38.70 42.06
C VAL A 170 46.17 -38.43 43.12
#